data_AF-A0A2U2ZEX0-F1
#
_entry.id   AF-A0A2U2ZEX0-F1
#
_cell.length_a   1.000
_cell.length_b   1.000
_cell.length_c   1.000
_cell.angle_alpha   90.00
_cell.angle_beta   90.00
_cell.angle_gamma   90.00
#
_symmetry.space_group_name_H-M   'P 1'
#
loop_
_entity.id
_entity.type
_entity.pdbx_description
1 polymer ?
#
loop_
_entity_poly.entity_id
_entity_poly.type
_entity_poly.pdbx_seq_one_letter_code
_entity_poly.pdbx_strand_id
1 'polypeptide(L)' 'RARTGTIRRHLINIPARIATGARRLTLHLSQHWPWEADFVDLWTTTGQRMVT' A
#
# COMPACT_ATOMS: atom_id res chain seq x y z
N ARG A 1 15.08 -2.69 19.30
CA ARG A 1 15.70 -2.66 17.94
C ARG A 1 14.71 -3.29 16.96
N ALA A 2 13.92 -2.50 16.24
CA ALA A 2 12.94 -3.01 15.28
C ALA A 2 13.63 -3.46 13.98
N ARG A 3 13.32 -4.66 13.49
CA ARG A 3 13.93 -5.27 12.30
C ARG A 3 13.11 -4.92 11.06
N THR A 4 13.17 -3.66 10.63
CA THR A 4 12.33 -3.12 9.53
C THR A 4 12.85 -3.48 8.13
N GLY A 5 13.95 -4.24 7.99
CA GLY A 5 14.61 -4.48 6.70
C GLY A 5 13.73 -5.15 5.63
N THR A 6 12.96 -6.18 6.02
CA THR A 6 12.12 -6.93 5.08
C THR A 6 10.86 -6.14 4.71
N ILE A 7 10.19 -5.54 5.71
CA ILE A 7 9.01 -4.69 5.50
C ILE A 7 9.37 -3.48 4.63
N ARG A 8 10.52 -2.83 4.87
CA ARG A 8 10.97 -1.67 4.09
C ARG A 8 11.30 -2.04 2.64
N ARG A 9 11.96 -3.18 2.40
CA ARG A 9 12.24 -3.67 1.03
C ARG A 9 10.94 -3.88 0.26
N HIS A 10 9.93 -4.47 0.92
CA HIS A 10 8.63 -4.68 0.30
C HIS A 10 7.93 -3.34 0.04
N LEU A 11 7.88 -2.45 1.04
CA LEU A 11 7.26 -1.12 0.91
C LEU A 11 7.89 -0.25 -0.19
N ILE A 12 9.21 -0.36 -0.42
CA ILE A 12 9.91 0.34 -1.49
C ILE A 12 9.61 -0.26 -2.87
N ASN A 13 9.39 -1.58 -2.96
CA ASN A 13 9.09 -2.27 -4.22
C ASN A 13 7.64 -2.10 -4.67
N ILE A 14 6.74 -1.66 -3.79
CA ILE A 14 5.37 -1.32 -4.16
C ILE A 14 5.42 0.05 -4.86
N PRO A 15 5.08 0.16 -6.16
CA PRO A 15 5.12 1.42 -6.91
C PRO A 15 3.91 2.30 -6.58
N ALA A 16 3.57 2.41 -5.29
CA ALA A 16 2.38 3.08 -4.84
C ALA A 16 2.71 4.36 -4.09
N ARG A 17 1.98 5.43 -4.38
CA ARG A 17 2.14 6.69 -3.66
C ARG A 17 1.20 6.70 -2.45
N ILE A 18 1.78 6.84 -1.27
CA ILE A 18 1.05 6.97 -0.01
C ILE A 18 0.79 8.46 0.25
N ALA A 19 -0.47 8.86 0.23
CA ALA A 19 -0.92 10.17 0.68
C ALA A 19 -1.65 10.04 2.01
N THR A 20 -1.22 10.78 3.02
CA THR A 20 -1.89 10.84 4.34
C THR A 20 -2.62 12.16 4.47
N GLY A 21 -3.94 12.12 4.69
CA GLY A 21 -4.75 13.32 4.98
C GLY A 21 -5.58 13.13 6.25
N ALA A 22 -5.43 14.01 7.24
CA ALA A 22 -6.11 14.01 8.56
C ALA A 22 -6.20 12.63 9.27
N ARG A 23 -7.08 11.73 8.82
CA ARG A 23 -7.31 10.36 9.35
C ARG A 23 -7.46 9.30 8.24
N ARG A 24 -7.07 9.62 7.00
CA ARG A 24 -7.24 8.77 5.80
C ARG A 24 -5.88 8.51 5.17
N LEU A 25 -5.60 7.24 4.97
CA LEU A 25 -4.46 6.75 4.20
C LEU A 25 -4.96 6.45 2.79
N THR A 26 -4.56 7.27 1.83
CA THR A 26 -4.88 7.07 0.41
C THR A 26 -3.67 6.48 -0.27
N LEU A 27 -3.86 5.34 -0.93
CA LEU A 27 -2.83 4.69 -1.71
C LEU A 27 -3.18 4.73 -3.18
N HIS A 28 -2.35 5.38 -3.98
CA HIS A 28 -2.46 5.35 -5.44
C HIS A 28 -1.59 4.21 -5.95
N LEU A 29 -2.22 3.16 -6.47
CA LEU A 29 -1.53 2.08 -7.16
C LEU A 29 -1.26 2.48 -8.62
N SER A 30 -0.16 1.98 -9.15
CA SER A 30 0.15 2.12 -10.58
C SER A 30 -0.61 1.03 -11.35
N GLN A 31 -1.37 1.41 -12.38
CA GLN A 31 -2.32 0.56 -13.13
C GLN A 31 -1.70 -0.64 -13.89
N HIS A 32 -0.38 -0.82 -13.82
CA HIS A 32 0.34 -1.88 -14.54
C HIS A 32 1.19 -2.74 -13.60
N TRP A 33 0.94 -2.67 -12.30
CA TRP A 33 1.72 -3.41 -11.33
C TRP A 33 1.19 -4.85 -11.20
N PRO A 34 2.01 -5.89 -11.40
CA PRO A 34 1.56 -7.29 -11.40
C PRO A 34 0.89 -7.77 -10.11
N TRP A 35 1.12 -7.08 -8.99
CA TRP A 35 0.57 -7.42 -7.68
C TRP A 35 -0.50 -6.41 -7.20
N GLU A 36 -1.02 -5.58 -8.10
CA GLU A 36 -2.07 -4.60 -7.80
C GLU A 36 -3.28 -5.28 -7.15
N ALA A 37 -3.78 -6.36 -7.75
CA ALA A 37 -4.97 -7.07 -7.28
C ALA A 37 -4.78 -7.65 -5.86
N ASP A 38 -3.69 -8.38 -5.63
CA ASP A 38 -3.37 -8.97 -4.32
C ASP A 38 -3.22 -7.87 -3.24
N PHE A 39 -2.65 -6.73 -3.63
CA PHE A 39 -2.50 -5.61 -2.73
C PHE A 39 -3.86 -4.95 -2.39
N VAL A 40 -4.73 -4.74 -3.39
CA VAL A 40 -6.08 -4.19 -3.17
C VAL A 40 -6.88 -5.08 -2.21
N ASP A 41 -6.77 -6.39 -2.37
CA ASP A 41 -7.46 -7.36 -1.52
C ASP A 41 -6.99 -7.29 -0.06
N LEU A 42 -5.67 -7.31 0.16
CA LEU A 42 -5.07 -7.14 1.50
C LEU A 42 -5.45 -5.80 2.15
N TRP A 43 -5.45 -4.72 1.37
CA TRP A 43 -5.76 -3.38 1.85
C TRP A 43 -7.21 -3.25 2.29
N THR A 44 -8.13 -3.78 1.48
CA THR A 44 -9.57 -3.78 1.77
C THR A 44 -9.89 -4.68 2.96
N THR A 45 -9.22 -5.83 3.08
CA THR A 45 -9.35 -6.76 4.22
C THR A 45 -8.95 -6.12 5.54
N THR A 46 -7.98 -5.21 5.53
CA THR A 46 -7.53 -4.47 6.74
C THR A 46 -8.54 -3.38 7.16
N GLY A 47 -9.67 -3.24 6.46
CA GLY A 47 -10.71 -2.24 6.73
C GLY A 47 -10.35 -0.84 6.23
N GLN A 48 -9.28 -0.71 5.43
CA GLN A 48 -8.89 0.56 4.82
C GLN A 48 -9.60 0.71 3.48
N ARG A 49 -10.32 1.81 3.27
CA ARG A 49 -10.96 2.10 1.97
C ARG A 49 -9.93 2.69 1.01
N MET A 50 -9.65 1.99 -0.10
CA MET A 50 -8.97 2.61 -1.24
C MET A 50 -9.89 3.64 -1.90
N VAL A 51 -9.29 4.71 -2.42
CA VAL A 51 -9.95 5.66 -3.31
C VAL A 51 -9.15 5.59 -4.59
N THR A 52 -9.74 4.99 -5.62
CA THR A 52 -9.19 4.92 -6.98
C THR A 52 -9.19 6.30 -7.63
#